data_AF-A0A2I0X0L0-F1
#
_entry.id   AF-A0A2I0X0L0-F1
#
_cell.length_a   1.000
_cell.length_b   1.000
_cell.length_c   1.000
_cell.angle_alpha   90.00
_cell.angle_beta   90.00
_cell.angle_gamma   90.00
#
_symmetry.space_group_name_H-M   'P 1'
#
loop_
_entity.id
_entity.type
_entity.pdbx_description
1 polymer ?
#
loop_
_entity_poly.entity_id
_entity_poly.type
_entity_poly.pdbx_seq_one_letter_code
_entity_poly.pdbx_strand_id
1 'polypeptide(L)'
;MELQHSLWGHLPLLLQSSSWESVEYILQALWRTRRTGLDDTDRKIIREMLGLSSDSDLDPLVLCLRILMRKCVYENICKDEIHKLFPKEVLPELQRCLTLLLQKFQQEWREDAHKDMVSLPRLKAMTWNMANQSVDATDPFAIINLKLQDDTRSLSGEAEVKFQLSKDTLGTMLNSLYLIRDQLSNPDDTSNEQEQPDQAGTA
;
A
#
# COMPACT_ATOMS: atom_id res chain seq x y z
N MET A 1 11.55 19.58 11.76
CA MET A 1 12.37 18.41 11.39
C MET A 1 12.77 17.64 12.66
N GLU A 2 11.83 17.34 13.57
CA GLU A 2 12.15 16.82 14.93
C GLU A 2 11.30 15.61 15.40
N LEU A 3 10.28 15.18 14.65
CA LEU A 3 9.38 14.09 15.09
C LEU A 3 9.96 12.68 14.98
N GLN A 4 11.10 12.48 14.30
CA GLN A 4 11.67 11.14 14.11
C GLN A 4 12.57 10.67 15.26
N HIS A 5 13.10 11.58 16.08
CA HIS A 5 14.01 11.22 17.17
C HIS A 5 13.31 10.53 18.36
N SER A 6 11.99 10.66 18.50
CA SER A 6 11.23 10.01 19.58
C SER A 6 10.60 8.67 19.21
N LEU A 7 10.44 8.37 17.91
CA LEU A 7 9.68 7.20 17.47
C LEU A 7 10.37 5.91 17.93
N TRP A 8 11.63 5.74 17.54
CA TRP A 8 12.41 4.51 17.74
C TRP A 8 12.86 4.25 19.18
N GLY A 9 12.69 5.24 20.08
CA GLY A 9 13.07 5.15 21.48
C GLY A 9 12.32 4.07 22.28
N HIS A 10 11.23 3.53 21.74
CA HIS A 10 10.42 2.48 22.38
C HIS A 10 10.83 1.07 21.97
N LEU A 11 11.62 0.90 20.90
CA LEU A 11 12.11 -0.42 20.49
C LEU A 11 12.89 -1.17 21.59
N PRO A 12 13.71 -0.50 22.45
CA PRO A 12 14.38 -1.16 23.57
C PRO A 12 13.44 -1.86 24.56
N LEU A 13 12.15 -1.54 24.59
CA LEU A 13 11.16 -2.26 25.41
C LEU A 13 11.09 -3.76 25.04
N LEU A 14 11.43 -4.12 23.81
CA LEU A 14 11.51 -5.53 23.39
C LEU A 14 12.58 -6.32 24.16
N LEU A 15 13.58 -5.65 24.74
CA LEU A 15 14.59 -6.30 25.57
C LEU A 15 14.04 -6.70 26.95
N GLN A 16 12.86 -6.19 27.34
CA GLN A 16 12.18 -6.57 28.58
C GLN A 16 11.46 -7.91 28.45
N SER A 17 11.31 -8.45 27.24
CA SER A 17 10.67 -9.74 27.05
C SER A 17 11.51 -10.86 27.67
N SER A 18 10.81 -11.87 28.20
CA SER A 18 11.46 -13.03 28.82
C SER A 18 12.23 -13.89 27.81
N SER A 19 11.88 -13.82 26.52
CA SER A 19 12.60 -14.53 25.47
C SER A 19 12.42 -13.90 24.08
N TRP A 20 13.21 -14.37 23.11
CA TRP A 20 13.11 -13.93 21.71
C TRP A 20 11.86 -14.50 21.00
N GLU A 21 11.37 -15.65 21.46
CA GLU A 21 10.10 -16.23 21.05
C GLU A 21 8.92 -15.30 21.38
N SER A 22 8.98 -14.52 22.47
CA SER A 22 7.97 -13.50 22.76
C SER A 22 7.99 -12.38 21.72
N VAL A 23 9.17 -11.91 21.30
CA VAL A 23 9.29 -10.89 20.24
C VAL A 23 8.78 -11.45 18.92
N GLU A 24 9.08 -12.70 18.60
CA GLU A 24 8.55 -13.39 17.44
C GLU A 24 7.02 -13.44 17.45
N TYR A 25 6.43 -13.84 18.58
CA TYR A 25 4.98 -13.85 18.76
C TYR A 25 4.37 -12.45 18.57
N ILE A 26 4.97 -11.41 19.16
CA ILE A 26 4.51 -10.02 19.00
C ILE A 26 4.48 -9.65 17.51
N LEU A 27 5.56 -9.92 16.76
CA LEU A 27 5.60 -9.61 15.33
C LEU A 27 4.53 -10.37 14.54
N GLN A 28 4.32 -11.66 14.83
CA GLN A 28 3.26 -12.44 14.18
C GLN A 28 1.86 -11.93 14.51
N ALA A 29 1.59 -11.58 15.78
CA ALA A 29 0.33 -11.00 16.20
C ALA A 29 0.07 -9.67 15.50
N LEU A 30 1.09 -8.81 15.40
CA LEU A 30 1.01 -7.55 14.66
C LEU A 30 0.76 -7.75 13.16
N TRP A 31 1.34 -8.78 12.55
CA TRP A 31 1.10 -9.10 11.14
C TRP A 31 -0.31 -9.59 10.90
N ARG A 32 -0.79 -10.52 11.74
CA ARG A 32 -2.15 -11.06 11.68
C ARG A 32 -3.20 -9.96 11.83
N THR A 33 -2.96 -9.01 12.73
CA THR A 33 -3.86 -7.91 13.04
C THR A 33 -3.57 -6.63 12.22
N ARG A 34 -2.83 -6.73 11.12
CA ARG A 34 -2.42 -5.57 10.30
C ARG A 34 -3.60 -4.76 9.74
N ARG A 35 -4.75 -5.41 9.49
CA ARG A 35 -5.96 -4.77 8.92
C ARG A 35 -6.95 -4.31 9.98
N THR A 36 -6.99 -4.99 11.12
CA THR A 36 -8.02 -4.83 12.16
C THR A 36 -7.55 -4.02 13.36
N GLY A 37 -6.24 -3.95 13.61
CA GLY A 37 -5.72 -3.48 14.89
C GLY A 37 -5.63 -4.61 15.92
N LEU A 38 -4.79 -4.42 16.95
CA LEU A 38 -4.73 -5.30 18.11
C LEU A 38 -5.98 -5.10 18.96
N ASP A 39 -6.62 -6.20 19.36
CA ASP A 39 -7.71 -6.17 20.33
C ASP A 39 -7.19 -6.09 21.77
N ASP A 40 -8.11 -5.91 22.73
CA ASP A 40 -7.76 -5.77 24.15
C ASP A 40 -7.07 -7.02 24.73
N THR A 41 -7.36 -8.19 24.18
CA THR A 41 -6.78 -9.46 24.64
C THR A 41 -5.33 -9.57 24.20
N ASP A 42 -5.06 -9.35 22.92
CA ASP A 42 -3.72 -9.34 22.35
C ASP A 42 -2.87 -8.22 23.00
N ARG A 43 -3.45 -7.03 23.21
CA ARG A 43 -2.79 -5.93 23.93
C ARG A 43 -2.36 -6.36 25.33
N LYS A 44 -3.25 -7.01 26.09
CA LYS A 44 -2.95 -7.48 27.45
C LYS A 44 -1.82 -8.51 27.45
N ILE A 45 -1.87 -9.49 26.54
CA ILE A 45 -0.82 -10.52 26.40
C ILE A 45 0.53 -9.87 26.12
N ILE A 46 0.59 -8.94 25.17
CA ILE A 46 1.84 -8.25 24.81
C ILE A 46 2.36 -7.42 25.99
N ARG A 47 1.49 -6.73 26.74
CA ARG A 47 1.89 -6.01 27.95
C ARG A 47 2.47 -6.94 29.02
N GLU A 48 1.85 -8.09 29.26
CA GLU A 48 2.35 -9.07 30.22
C GLU A 48 3.70 -9.66 29.79
N MET A 49 3.89 -9.95 28.50
CA MET A 49 5.17 -10.42 27.96
C MET A 49 6.30 -9.40 28.11
N LEU A 50 5.99 -8.11 27.99
CA LEU A 50 6.95 -7.00 28.07
C LEU A 50 7.04 -6.40 29.49
N GLY A 51 6.23 -6.84 30.44
CA GLY A 51 6.19 -6.27 31.79
C GLY A 51 5.69 -4.81 31.86
N LEU A 52 4.86 -4.38 30.90
CA LEU A 52 4.41 -2.98 30.79
C LEU A 52 3.23 -2.67 31.72
N SER A 53 3.29 -1.50 32.36
CA SER A 53 2.25 -1.04 33.30
C SER A 53 1.08 -0.31 32.61
N SER A 54 1.27 0.24 31.41
CA SER A 54 0.23 0.99 30.68
C SER A 54 0.33 0.82 29.16
N ASP A 55 -0.75 1.15 28.45
CA ASP A 55 -0.79 1.15 26.97
C ASP A 55 0.01 2.31 26.35
N SER A 56 0.33 3.34 27.14
CA SER A 56 1.05 4.54 26.68
C SER A 56 2.42 4.22 26.08
N ASP A 57 3.08 3.18 26.60
CA ASP A 57 4.38 2.70 26.11
C ASP A 57 4.22 1.64 24.99
N LEU A 58 3.08 0.95 24.99
CA LEU A 58 2.78 -0.09 24.00
C LEU A 58 2.46 0.51 22.63
N ASP A 59 1.63 1.55 22.57
CA ASP A 59 1.17 2.12 21.30
C ASP A 59 2.34 2.62 20.42
N PRO A 60 3.33 3.38 20.95
CA PRO A 60 4.51 3.78 20.18
C PRO A 60 5.37 2.59 19.74
N LEU A 61 5.52 1.56 20.58
CA LEU A 61 6.26 0.35 20.23
C LEU A 61 5.59 -0.39 19.05
N VAL A 62 4.26 -0.59 19.15
CA VAL A 62 3.46 -1.20 18.09
C VAL A 62 3.59 -0.42 16.79
N LEU A 63 3.59 0.91 16.86
CA LEU A 63 3.79 1.77 15.70
C LEU A 63 5.16 1.55 15.05
N CYS A 64 6.24 1.50 15.84
CA CYS A 64 7.59 1.24 15.34
C CYS A 64 7.67 -0.09 14.59
N LEU A 65 7.14 -1.14 15.19
CA LEU A 65 7.15 -2.47 14.59
C LEU A 65 6.32 -2.51 13.32
N ARG A 66 5.14 -1.90 13.31
CA ARG A 66 4.29 -1.82 12.11
C ARG A 66 4.98 -1.07 10.97
N ILE A 67 5.73 0.00 11.26
CA ILE A 67 6.50 0.71 10.24
C ILE A 67 7.58 -0.20 9.66
N LEU A 68 8.39 -0.86 10.51
CA LEU A 68 9.43 -1.79 10.06
C LEU A 68 8.87 -2.93 9.20
N MET A 69 7.77 -3.53 9.65
CA MET A 69 7.10 -4.61 8.93
C MET A 69 6.60 -4.15 7.57
N ARG A 70 5.98 -2.96 7.49
CA ARG A 70 5.53 -2.40 6.21
C ARG A 70 6.71 -2.15 5.27
N LYS A 71 7.79 -1.53 5.74
CA LYS A 71 8.97 -1.31 4.90
C LYS A 71 9.59 -2.62 4.42
N CYS A 72 9.73 -3.60 5.32
CA CYS A 72 10.26 -4.93 5.01
C CYS A 72 9.45 -5.64 3.91
N VAL A 73 8.12 -5.58 4.01
CA VAL A 73 7.21 -6.32 3.12
C VAL A 73 6.97 -5.58 1.81
N TYR A 74 6.66 -4.28 1.87
CA TYR A 74 6.15 -3.51 0.72
C TYR A 74 7.22 -2.73 -0.06
N GLU A 75 8.39 -2.37 0.51
CA GLU A 75 9.37 -1.50 -0.17
C GLU A 75 10.37 -2.24 -1.10
N ASN A 76 10.07 -3.44 -1.59
CA ASN A 76 10.95 -4.24 -2.46
C ASN A 76 12.43 -4.36 -2.01
N ILE A 77 12.69 -4.31 -0.71
CA ILE A 77 14.04 -4.43 -0.14
C ILE A 77 14.50 -5.89 -0.14
N CYS A 78 15.76 -6.12 -0.50
CA CYS A 78 16.41 -7.44 -0.46
C CYS A 78 16.61 -7.93 0.98
N LYS A 79 16.57 -9.25 1.22
CA LYS A 79 16.77 -9.84 2.56
C LYS A 79 18.05 -9.34 3.22
N ASP A 80 19.15 -9.29 2.49
CA ASP A 80 20.46 -8.88 3.00
C ASP A 80 20.53 -7.37 3.34
N GLU A 81 19.58 -6.58 2.86
CA GLU A 81 19.53 -5.12 3.03
C GLU A 81 18.54 -4.67 4.11
N ILE A 82 17.83 -5.61 4.77
CA ILE A 82 16.86 -5.28 5.83
C ILE A 82 17.50 -4.49 6.97
N HIS A 83 18.79 -4.70 7.25
CA HIS A 83 19.52 -3.91 8.25
C HIS A 83 19.52 -2.41 7.96
N LYS A 84 19.35 -1.98 6.70
CA LYS A 84 19.28 -0.57 6.28
C LYS A 84 17.96 0.12 6.69
N LEU A 85 16.95 -0.64 7.12
CA LEU A 85 15.66 -0.11 7.57
C LEU A 85 15.76 0.63 8.91
N PHE A 86 16.76 0.29 9.70
CA PHE A 86 16.92 0.80 11.06
C PHE A 86 17.75 2.07 11.05
N PRO A 87 17.31 3.13 11.75
CA PRO A 87 18.09 4.33 11.89
C PRO A 87 19.18 4.14 12.95
N LYS A 88 20.16 5.05 13.02
CA LYS A 88 21.39 4.89 13.81
C LYS A 88 21.16 4.90 15.32
N GLU A 89 20.00 5.38 15.76
CA GLU A 89 19.58 5.47 17.15
C GLU A 89 19.18 4.10 17.73
N VAL A 90 18.92 3.10 16.88
CA VAL A 90 18.56 1.76 17.34
C VAL A 90 19.81 0.99 17.75
N LEU A 91 19.75 0.36 18.93
CA LEU A 91 20.86 -0.44 19.44
C LEU A 91 21.27 -1.56 18.46
N PRO A 92 22.57 -1.76 18.16
CA PRO A 92 23.04 -2.74 17.18
C PRO A 92 22.57 -4.17 17.46
N GLU A 93 22.52 -4.57 18.73
CA GLU A 93 22.06 -5.89 19.15
C GLU A 93 20.60 -6.11 18.75
N LEU A 94 19.75 -5.10 19.02
CA LEU A 94 18.34 -5.13 18.70
C LEU A 94 18.11 -5.11 17.19
N GLN A 95 18.86 -4.27 16.47
CA GLN A 95 18.85 -4.23 15.01
C GLN A 95 19.18 -5.60 14.41
N ARG A 96 20.25 -6.25 14.88
CA ARG A 96 20.65 -7.58 14.40
C ARG A 96 19.54 -8.60 14.63
N CYS A 97 18.99 -8.65 15.83
CA CYS A 97 17.94 -9.61 16.17
C CYS A 97 16.67 -9.36 15.33
N LEU A 98 16.16 -8.12 15.30
CA LEU A 98 14.98 -7.76 14.49
C LEU A 98 15.20 -8.01 13.00
N THR A 99 16.40 -7.74 12.48
CA THR A 99 16.76 -8.05 11.09
C THR A 99 16.57 -9.54 10.79
N LEU A 100 17.04 -10.43 11.67
CA LEU A 100 16.89 -11.87 11.50
C LEU A 100 15.42 -12.32 11.49
N LEU A 101 14.57 -11.80 12.38
CA LEU A 101 13.14 -12.12 12.38
C LEU A 101 12.44 -11.57 11.14
N LEU A 102 12.73 -10.33 10.76
CA LEU A 102 12.15 -9.73 9.55
C LEU A 102 12.57 -10.51 8.31
N GLN A 103 13.84 -10.93 8.18
CA GLN A 103 14.31 -11.81 7.12
C GLN A 103 13.59 -13.15 7.08
N LYS A 104 13.34 -13.75 8.27
CA LYS A 104 12.61 -15.02 8.43
C LYS A 104 11.19 -14.91 7.90
N PHE A 105 10.47 -13.82 8.22
CA PHE A 105 9.06 -13.67 7.87
C PHE A 105 8.79 -12.97 6.53
N GLN A 106 9.77 -12.27 5.95
CA GLN A 106 9.55 -11.40 4.80
C GLN A 106 8.83 -12.11 3.64
N GLN A 107 9.23 -13.34 3.31
CA GLN A 107 8.66 -14.07 2.18
C GLN A 107 7.19 -14.43 2.42
N GLU A 108 6.88 -15.04 3.56
CA GLU A 108 5.52 -15.43 3.94
C GLU A 108 4.60 -14.19 3.98
N TRP A 109 5.06 -13.10 4.60
CA TRP A 109 4.28 -11.88 4.70
C TRP A 109 4.10 -11.19 3.34
N ARG A 110 5.09 -11.27 2.45
CA ARG A 110 4.89 -10.81 1.06
C ARG A 110 3.80 -11.63 0.39
N GLU A 111 3.87 -12.95 0.43
CA GLU A 111 2.86 -13.81 -0.19
C GLU A 111 1.45 -13.52 0.38
N ASP A 112 1.33 -13.36 1.70
CA ASP A 112 0.08 -13.00 2.34
C ASP A 112 -0.42 -11.60 1.95
N ALA A 113 0.48 -10.62 1.85
CA ALA A 113 0.14 -9.28 1.37
C ALA A 113 -0.31 -9.28 -0.10
N HIS A 114 0.27 -10.14 -0.95
CA HIS A 114 -0.15 -10.30 -2.33
C HIS A 114 -1.54 -10.94 -2.44
N LYS A 115 -1.88 -11.88 -1.55
CA LYS A 115 -3.26 -12.44 -1.46
C LYS A 115 -4.28 -11.40 -0.99
N ASP A 116 -3.85 -10.47 -0.15
CA ASP A 116 -4.66 -9.36 0.37
C ASP A 116 -4.92 -8.27 -0.66
N MET A 117 -4.05 -8.12 -1.66
CA MET A 117 -4.32 -7.19 -2.76
C MET A 117 -5.59 -7.68 -3.44
N VAL A 118 -6.66 -6.89 -3.28
CA VAL A 118 -7.85 -7.01 -4.10
C VAL A 118 -7.34 -7.04 -5.53
N SER A 119 -7.51 -8.17 -6.20
CA SER A 119 -7.11 -8.34 -7.57
C SER A 119 -7.77 -7.24 -8.39
N LEU A 120 -6.99 -6.23 -8.77
CA LEU A 120 -7.46 -5.27 -9.74
C LEU A 120 -7.53 -6.03 -11.06
N PRO A 121 -8.72 -6.18 -11.65
CA PRO A 121 -8.84 -6.87 -12.92
C PRO A 121 -7.99 -6.13 -13.94
N ARG A 122 -7.11 -6.88 -14.62
CA ARG A 122 -6.24 -6.33 -15.66
C ARG A 122 -6.96 -6.38 -17.00
N LEU A 123 -6.82 -5.34 -17.80
CA LEU A 123 -7.33 -5.35 -19.16
C LEU A 123 -6.46 -6.31 -20.00
N LYS A 124 -7.07 -7.40 -20.48
CA LYS A 124 -6.43 -8.43 -21.32
C LYS A 124 -6.59 -8.14 -22.81
N ALA A 125 -7.77 -7.68 -23.21
CA ALA A 125 -8.07 -7.33 -24.59
C ALA A 125 -9.14 -6.26 -24.66
N MET A 126 -9.10 -5.45 -25.72
CA MET A 126 -10.12 -4.47 -26.06
C MET A 126 -10.51 -4.67 -27.52
N THR A 127 -11.81 -4.77 -27.80
CA THR A 127 -12.35 -4.80 -29.16
C THR A 127 -13.37 -3.67 -29.32
N TRP A 128 -13.49 -3.16 -30.54
CA TRP A 128 -14.43 -2.09 -30.84
C TRP A 128 -15.20 -2.40 -32.12
N ASN A 129 -16.45 -1.93 -32.17
CA ASN A 129 -17.31 -2.01 -33.34
C ASN A 129 -18.13 -0.73 -33.46
N MET A 130 -18.31 -0.21 -34.67
CA MET A 130 -19.26 0.88 -34.90
C MET A 130 -20.64 0.26 -35.11
N ALA A 131 -21.63 0.68 -34.32
CA ALA A 131 -22.98 0.21 -34.53
C ALA A 131 -23.45 0.64 -35.92
N ASN A 132 -23.93 -0.34 -36.71
CA ASN A 132 -24.29 -0.14 -38.10
C ASN A 132 -25.38 0.92 -38.22
N GLN A 133 -25.05 1.97 -38.95
CA GLN A 133 -25.95 3.02 -39.39
C GLN A 133 -27.08 2.39 -40.19
N SER A 134 -28.30 2.36 -39.63
CA SER A 134 -29.46 2.53 -40.48
C SER A 134 -29.41 3.95 -41.04
N VAL A 135 -29.91 4.13 -42.26
CA VAL A 135 -29.78 5.37 -43.05
C VAL A 135 -30.38 6.62 -42.34
N ASP A 136 -31.05 6.44 -41.19
CA ASP A 136 -31.70 7.47 -40.38
C ASP A 136 -31.04 7.77 -39.01
N ALA A 137 -29.93 7.11 -38.64
CA ALA A 137 -29.30 7.35 -37.33
C ALA A 137 -28.41 8.61 -37.33
N THR A 138 -28.89 9.69 -36.71
CA THR A 138 -28.26 11.03 -36.76
C THR A 138 -27.00 11.18 -35.89
N ASP A 139 -26.62 10.17 -35.09
CA ASP A 139 -25.38 10.21 -34.27
C ASP A 139 -24.71 8.82 -34.16
N PRO A 140 -23.51 8.62 -34.74
CA PRO A 140 -22.81 7.35 -34.66
C PRO A 140 -22.20 7.12 -33.27
N PHE A 141 -22.36 5.91 -32.74
CA PHE A 141 -21.75 5.49 -31.48
C PHE A 141 -20.85 4.25 -31.65
N ALA A 142 -19.77 4.22 -30.88
CA ALA A 142 -18.84 3.10 -30.80
C ALA A 142 -19.27 2.14 -29.70
N ILE A 143 -19.25 0.85 -29.97
CA ILE A 143 -19.40 -0.21 -28.98
C ILE A 143 -18.00 -0.70 -28.63
N ILE A 144 -17.62 -0.55 -27.36
CA ILE A 144 -16.36 -1.05 -26.81
C ILE A 144 -16.64 -2.30 -25.98
N ASN A 145 -15.85 -3.35 -26.18
CA ASN A 145 -15.83 -4.53 -25.32
C ASN A 145 -14.44 -4.65 -24.68
N LEU A 146 -14.41 -4.74 -23.36
CA LEU A 146 -13.20 -4.95 -22.57
C LEU A 146 -13.22 -6.35 -21.99
N LYS A 147 -12.15 -7.11 -22.20
CA LYS A 147 -11.92 -8.38 -21.51
C LYS A 147 -10.97 -8.16 -20.36
N LEU A 148 -11.44 -8.46 -19.16
CA LEU A 148 -10.74 -8.28 -17.91
C LEU A 148 -10.28 -9.64 -17.37
N GLN A 149 -9.06 -9.72 -16.85
CA GLN A 149 -8.48 -10.92 -16.26
C GLN A 149 -8.15 -10.68 -14.79
N ASP A 150 -8.56 -11.61 -13.94
CA ASP A 150 -8.13 -11.66 -12.53
C ASP A 150 -6.91 -12.60 -12.40
N ASP A 151 -5.78 -12.06 -11.94
CA ASP A 151 -4.51 -12.80 -11.80
C ASP A 151 -4.53 -13.80 -10.62
N THR A 152 -5.55 -13.77 -9.75
CA THR A 152 -5.64 -14.66 -8.57
C THR A 152 -6.44 -15.94 -8.84
N ARG A 153 -7.19 -16.02 -9.95
CA ARG A 153 -8.01 -17.18 -10.29
C ARG A 153 -7.37 -17.98 -11.42
N SER A 154 -6.78 -19.11 -11.08
CA SER A 154 -6.35 -20.10 -12.06
C SER A 154 -7.57 -20.57 -12.89
N LEU A 155 -7.52 -20.24 -14.19
CA LEU A 155 -8.25 -20.83 -15.33
C LEU A 155 -9.70 -20.40 -15.65
N SER A 156 -10.40 -19.57 -14.86
CA SER A 156 -11.76 -19.11 -15.26
C SER A 156 -12.21 -17.86 -14.51
N GLY A 157 -11.60 -16.71 -14.83
CA GLY A 157 -11.89 -15.42 -14.21
C GLY A 157 -11.95 -14.28 -15.22
N GLU A 158 -12.39 -14.55 -16.44
CA GLU A 158 -12.54 -13.52 -17.46
C GLU A 158 -13.89 -12.82 -17.31
N ALA A 159 -13.86 -11.51 -17.09
CA ALA A 159 -15.05 -10.66 -17.09
C ALA A 159 -15.09 -9.87 -18.40
N GLU A 160 -16.27 -9.75 -19.01
CA GLU A 160 -16.46 -8.93 -20.20
C GLU A 160 -17.35 -7.73 -19.87
N VAL A 161 -16.86 -6.53 -20.17
CA VAL A 161 -17.60 -5.28 -19.97
C VAL A 161 -17.84 -4.66 -21.33
N LYS A 162 -19.11 -4.41 -21.65
CA LYS A 162 -19.54 -3.82 -22.93
C LYS A 162 -20.28 -2.52 -22.68
N PHE A 163 -19.87 -1.46 -23.36
CA PHE A 163 -20.50 -0.15 -23.25
C PHE A 163 -20.44 0.61 -24.57
N GLN A 164 -21.28 1.63 -24.67
CA GLN A 164 -21.39 2.50 -25.84
C GLN A 164 -20.76 3.86 -25.54
N LEU A 165 -20.10 4.43 -26.53
CA LEU A 165 -19.49 5.76 -26.47
C LEU A 165 -19.97 6.59 -27.66
N SER A 166 -20.43 7.81 -27.38
CA SER A 166 -20.55 8.85 -28.40
C SER A 166 -19.17 9.40 -28.76
N LYS A 167 -19.10 10.20 -29.83
CA LYS A 167 -17.87 10.88 -30.25
C LYS A 167 -17.27 11.74 -29.14
N ASP A 168 -18.10 12.53 -28.45
CA ASP A 168 -17.65 13.46 -27.42
C ASP A 168 -17.14 12.74 -26.17
N THR A 169 -17.83 11.66 -25.75
CA THR A 169 -17.41 10.84 -24.61
C THR A 169 -16.10 10.11 -24.90
N LEU A 170 -15.92 9.60 -26.13
CA LEU A 170 -14.66 8.98 -26.55
C LEU A 170 -13.51 9.99 -26.54
N GLY A 171 -13.73 11.21 -27.03
CA GLY A 171 -12.75 12.29 -26.98
C GLY A 171 -12.34 12.63 -25.54
N THR A 172 -13.32 12.73 -24.64
CA THR A 172 -13.08 12.98 -23.20
C THR A 172 -12.28 11.84 -22.57
N MET A 173 -12.62 10.58 -22.87
CA MET A 173 -11.90 9.41 -22.36
C MET A 173 -10.43 9.39 -22.85
N LEU A 174 -10.19 9.70 -24.12
CA LEU A 174 -8.83 9.76 -24.67
C LEU A 174 -7.98 10.86 -24.02
N ASN A 175 -8.58 12.04 -23.78
CA ASN A 175 -7.90 13.12 -23.05
C ASN A 175 -7.52 12.67 -21.64
N SER A 176 -8.43 12.03 -20.90
CA SER A 176 -8.14 11.49 -19.57
C SER A 176 -7.03 10.42 -19.61
N LEU A 177 -7.01 9.53 -20.61
CA LEU A 177 -5.96 8.53 -20.77
C LEU A 177 -4.59 9.16 -21.07
N TYR A 178 -4.55 10.27 -21.82
CA TYR A 178 -3.34 11.04 -22.06
C TYR A 178 -2.80 11.66 -20.78
N LEU A 179 -3.68 12.27 -19.97
CA LEU A 179 -3.32 12.82 -18.66
C LEU A 179 -2.79 11.74 -17.70
N ILE A 180 -3.43 10.57 -17.64
CA ILE A 180 -2.97 9.44 -16.83
C ILE A 180 -1.58 8.98 -17.30
N ARG A 181 -1.35 8.87 -18.61
CA ARG A 181 -0.05 8.50 -19.18
C ARG A 181 1.05 9.48 -18.76
N ASP A 182 0.77 10.78 -18.79
CA ASP A 182 1.74 11.80 -18.42
C ASP A 182 2.05 11.75 -16.93
N GLN A 183 1.05 11.60 -16.06
CA GLN A 183 1.24 11.42 -14.61
C GLN A 183 2.07 10.17 -14.27
N LEU A 184 1.86 9.07 -15.01
CA LEU A 184 2.63 7.83 -14.79
C LEU A 184 4.05 7.91 -15.36
N SER A 185 4.31 8.81 -16.32
CA SER A 185 5.63 8.99 -16.93
C SER A 185 6.52 9.96 -16.13
N ASN A 186 5.92 10.98 -15.49
CA ASN A 186 6.62 11.98 -14.69
C ASN A 186 5.97 12.10 -13.29
N PRO A 187 6.37 11.28 -12.30
CA PRO A 187 5.78 11.34 -10.97
C PRO A 187 6.14 12.61 -10.15
N ASP A 188 7.09 13.42 -10.62
CA ASP A 188 7.68 14.53 -9.85
C ASP A 188 7.04 15.92 -10.07
N ASP A 189 6.06 16.08 -10.98
CA ASP A 189 5.50 17.41 -11.34
C ASP A 189 4.14 17.73 -10.69
N THR A 190 3.73 17.02 -9.64
CA THR A 190 2.52 17.39 -8.86
C THR A 190 2.88 18.34 -7.72
N SER A 191 3.47 19.49 -8.05
CA SER A 191 3.60 20.63 -7.13
C SER A 191 3.46 21.93 -7.91
N ASN A 192 2.41 22.68 -7.58
CA ASN A 192 2.18 24.11 -7.89
C ASN A 192 1.51 24.46 -9.22
N GLU A 193 0.18 24.45 -9.21
CA GLU A 193 -0.59 25.59 -9.74
C GLU A 193 -1.49 26.12 -8.61
N GLN A 194 -0.95 27.06 -7.84
CA GLN A 194 -1.77 27.98 -7.04
C GLN A 194 -2.26 29.08 -7.98
N GLU A 195 -3.58 29.15 -8.11
CA GLU A 195 -4.32 30.28 -8.67
C GLU A 195 -3.79 31.62 -8.15
N GLN A 196 -3.44 32.50 -9.07
CA GLN A 196 -3.13 33.90 -8.80
C GLN A 196 -4.37 34.72 -9.14
N PRO A 197 -5.01 35.43 -8.18
CA PRO A 197 -6.06 36.37 -8.52
C PRO A 197 -5.44 37.69 -8.97
N ASP A 198 -5.92 38.17 -10.11
CA ASP A 198 -5.74 39.54 -10.60
C ASP A 198 -6.03 40.56 -9.49
N GLN A 199 -5.06 41.40 -9.16
CA GLN A 199 -5.31 42.67 -8.48
C GLN A 199 -5.29 43.81 -9.49
N ALA A 200 -6.50 44.24 -9.85
CA ALA A 200 -6.75 45.55 -10.44
C ALA A 200 -6.98 46.59 -9.34
N GLY A 201 -6.19 47.67 -9.37
CA GLY A 201 -6.59 49.03 -8.98
C GLY A 201 -6.67 49.38 -7.49
N THR A 202 -5.77 50.26 -7.03
CA THR A 202 -6.13 51.61 -6.56
C THR A 202 -4.88 52.40 -6.14
N ALA A 203 -4.54 53.43 -6.92
CA ALA A 203 -4.21 54.80 -6.53
C ALA A 203 -3.76 55.58 -7.76
#